data_AF-A0A7J6WC42-F1
#
_entry.id   AF-A0A7J6WC42-F1
#
_cell.length_a   1.000
_cell.length_b   1.000
_cell.length_c   1.000
_cell.angle_alpha   90.00
_cell.angle_beta   90.00
_cell.angle_gamma   90.00
#
_symmetry.space_group_name_H-M   'P 1'
#
loop_
_entity.id
_entity.type
_entity.pdbx_description
1 polymer ?
#
loop_
_entity_poly.entity_id
_entity_poly.type
_entity_poly.pdbx_seq_one_letter_code
_entity_poly.pdbx_strand_id
1 'polypeptide(L)'
;MVDVHLRYSGNDLHGVTAKVIDMPHLYVEIHPDIRKQFWDAQQWPKHVLVRYTWEEQSEIDVAAGFYVLFGSGLMLSFILAIYVLQSSRDKLARFVRETVAESSLPGEGLAKVE
;
A
#
# COMPACT_ATOMS: atom_id res chain seq x y z
N MET A 1 0.62 -3.86 -36.64
CA MET A 1 1.01 -4.94 -35.70
C MET A 1 -0.06 -5.02 -34.63
N VAL A 2 -0.39 -6.21 -34.14
CA VAL A 2 -1.27 -6.36 -32.97
C VAL A 2 -0.40 -6.54 -31.74
N ASP A 3 -0.57 -5.68 -30.76
CA ASP A 3 0.14 -5.74 -29.48
C ASP A 3 -0.80 -6.26 -28.41
N VAL A 4 -0.46 -7.39 -27.81
CA VAL A 4 -1.31 -8.13 -26.88
C VAL A 4 -0.63 -8.20 -25.52
N HIS A 5 -1.21 -7.53 -24.53
CA HIS A 5 -0.79 -7.59 -23.14
C HIS A 5 -1.67 -8.57 -22.38
N LEU A 6 -1.05 -9.59 -21.80
CA LEU A 6 -1.69 -10.59 -20.95
C LEU A 6 -1.28 -10.33 -19.51
N ARG A 7 -2.25 -10.05 -18.65
CA ARG A 7 -2.05 -9.88 -17.22
C ARG A 7 -2.44 -11.18 -16.52
N TYR A 8 -1.50 -11.76 -15.77
CA TYR A 8 -1.70 -13.03 -15.08
C TYR A 8 -1.16 -12.98 -13.64
N SER A 9 -1.67 -13.86 -12.78
CA SER A 9 -1.15 -14.09 -11.43
C SER A 9 -1.14 -15.60 -11.18
N GLY A 10 0.05 -16.17 -10.91
CA GLY A 10 0.19 -17.62 -10.79
C GLY A 10 -0.29 -18.33 -12.06
N ASN A 11 -1.32 -19.16 -11.94
CA ASN A 11 -1.92 -19.89 -13.07
C ASN A 11 -3.16 -19.20 -13.67
N ASP A 12 -3.60 -18.09 -13.09
CA ASP A 12 -4.84 -17.42 -13.48
C ASP A 12 -4.56 -16.24 -14.42
N LEU A 13 -5.36 -16.14 -15.49
CA LEU A 13 -5.33 -15.03 -16.43
C LEU A 13 -6.34 -13.97 -16.01
N HIS A 14 -5.87 -12.81 -15.57
CA HIS A 14 -6.70 -11.71 -15.07
C HIS A 14 -7.30 -10.87 -16.20
N GLY A 15 -6.60 -10.76 -17.32
CA GLY A 15 -7.13 -10.05 -18.47
C GLY A 15 -6.19 -9.95 -19.65
N VAL A 16 -6.79 -9.65 -20.80
CA VAL A 16 -6.10 -9.48 -22.06
C VAL A 16 -6.47 -8.12 -22.63
N THR A 17 -5.47 -7.33 -23.02
CA THR A 17 -5.66 -6.08 -23.75
C THR A 17 -4.92 -6.18 -25.07
N ALA A 18 -5.64 -6.02 -26.18
CA ALA A 18 -5.05 -6.01 -27.51
C ALA A 18 -5.23 -4.62 -28.14
N LYS A 19 -4.18 -4.12 -28.78
CA LYS A 19 -4.20 -2.85 -29.52
C LYS A 19 -3.55 -3.03 -30.88
N VAL A 20 -4.14 -2.41 -31.90
CA VAL A 20 -3.49 -2.32 -33.20
C VAL A 20 -2.57 -1.10 -33.17
N ILE A 21 -1.28 -1.33 -33.37
CA ILE A 21 -0.27 -0.28 -33.43
C ILE A 21 0.50 -0.35 -34.73
N ASP A 22 1.04 0.80 -35.14
CA ASP A 22 2.00 0.84 -36.23
C ASP A 22 3.27 0.06 -35.84
N MET A 23 3.90 -0.56 -36.83
CA MET A 23 5.08 -1.36 -36.57
C MET A 23 6.24 -0.44 -36.16
N PRO A 24 6.91 -0.69 -35.01
CA PRO A 24 8.03 0.13 -34.58
C PRO A 24 9.15 0.15 -35.62
N HIS A 25 9.77 1.32 -35.84
CA HIS A 25 10.84 1.49 -36.84
C HIS A 25 12.00 0.50 -36.65
N LEU A 26 12.40 0.27 -35.40
CA LEU A 26 13.47 -0.66 -35.06
C LEU A 26 13.22 -2.09 -35.57
N TYR A 27 11.97 -2.56 -35.56
CA TYR A 27 11.64 -3.90 -36.07
C TYR A 27 11.89 -3.99 -37.59
N VAL A 28 11.51 -2.93 -38.30
CA VAL A 28 11.67 -2.83 -39.77
C VAL A 28 13.14 -2.71 -40.16
N GLU A 29 13.97 -2.10 -39.31
CA GLU A 29 15.42 -1.97 -39.53
C GLU A 29 16.16 -3.30 -39.28
N ILE A 30 15.80 -4.02 -38.22
CA ILE A 30 16.45 -5.29 -37.86
C ILE A 30 16.03 -6.43 -38.81
N HIS A 31 14.79 -6.41 -39.30
CA HIS A 31 14.23 -7.50 -40.11
C HIS A 31 13.84 -6.99 -41.51
N PRO A 32 14.76 -7.08 -42.49
CA PRO A 32 14.54 -6.52 -43.83
C PRO A 32 13.39 -7.19 -44.60
N ASP A 33 13.06 -8.44 -44.26
CA ASP A 33 12.01 -9.22 -44.94
C ASP A 33 10.60 -8.77 -44.56
N ILE A 34 10.43 -8.04 -43.45
CA ILE A 34 9.11 -7.56 -43.02
C ILE A 34 8.51 -6.65 -44.09
N ARG A 35 9.29 -5.79 -44.74
CA ARG A 35 8.77 -4.91 -45.81
C ARG A 35 8.14 -5.72 -46.94
N LYS A 36 8.80 -6.80 -47.35
CA LYS A 36 8.30 -7.68 -48.41
C LYS A 36 7.08 -8.49 -47.95
N GLN A 37 7.12 -9.07 -46.76
CA GLN A 37 6.05 -9.95 -46.29
C GLN A 37 4.75 -9.23 -45.91
N PHE A 38 4.85 -7.99 -45.41
CA PHE A 38 3.69 -7.26 -44.87
C PHE A 38 3.19 -6.13 -45.79
N TRP A 39 4.06 -5.48 -46.55
CA TRP A 39 3.69 -4.30 -47.37
C TRP A 39 3.69 -4.53 -48.88
N ASP A 40 4.29 -5.62 -49.40
CA ASP A 40 4.26 -5.90 -50.84
C ASP A 40 2.88 -6.35 -51.30
N ALA A 41 2.22 -5.55 -52.15
CA ALA A 41 0.87 -5.83 -52.67
C ALA A 41 0.75 -7.18 -53.43
N GLN A 42 1.84 -7.65 -54.03
CA GLN A 42 1.86 -8.91 -54.80
C GLN A 42 2.03 -10.15 -53.92
N GLN A 43 2.57 -9.99 -52.70
CA GLN A 43 2.78 -11.09 -51.76
C GLN A 43 1.46 -11.45 -51.05
N TRP A 44 0.98 -12.65 -51.34
CA TRP A 44 -0.17 -13.30 -50.67
C TRP A 44 0.23 -14.72 -50.23
N PRO A 45 -0.27 -15.20 -49.09
CA PRO A 45 -1.21 -14.56 -48.15
C PRO A 45 -0.57 -13.45 -47.30
N LYS A 46 -1.38 -12.49 -46.85
CA LYS A 46 -0.93 -11.42 -45.94
C LYS A 46 -0.69 -11.99 -44.54
N HIS A 47 0.49 -11.71 -44.00
CA HIS A 47 0.82 -12.06 -42.62
C HIS A 47 0.38 -10.97 -41.66
N VAL A 48 0.04 -11.36 -40.43
CA VAL A 48 -0.25 -10.44 -39.32
C VAL A 48 0.79 -10.66 -38.23
N LEU A 49 1.53 -9.61 -37.89
CA LEU A 49 2.49 -9.66 -36.80
C LEU A 49 1.74 -9.40 -35.49
N VAL A 50 1.82 -10.37 -34.57
CA VAL A 50 1.26 -10.27 -33.23
C VAL A 50 2.42 -10.33 -32.24
N ARG A 51 2.47 -9.37 -31.33
CA ARG A 51 3.41 -9.37 -30.19
C ARG A 51 2.64 -9.71 -28.94
N TYR A 52 3.15 -10.68 -28.19
CA TYR A 52 2.61 -11.06 -26.90
C TYR A 52 3.54 -10.58 -25.80
N THR A 53 2.98 -9.86 -24.84
CA THR A 53 3.67 -9.42 -23.63
C THR A 53 2.95 -10.00 -22.43
N TRP A 54 3.68 -10.73 -21.60
CA TRP A 54 3.19 -11.35 -20.39
C TRP A 54 3.60 -10.50 -19.20
N GLU A 55 2.61 -10.01 -18.46
CA GLU A 55 2.79 -9.17 -17.28
C GLU A 55 2.25 -9.91 -16.06
N GLU A 56 3.16 -10.35 -15.20
CA GLU A 56 2.79 -10.92 -13.91
C GLU A 56 2.36 -9.80 -12.97
N GLN A 57 1.09 -9.83 -12.55
CA GLN A 57 0.55 -8.92 -11.56
C GLN A 57 0.25 -9.71 -10.30
N SER A 58 1.07 -9.50 -9.27
CA SER A 58 0.79 -10.05 -7.94
C SER A 58 -0.27 -9.20 -7.26
N GLU A 59 -1.49 -9.72 -7.13
CA GLU A 59 -2.58 -9.10 -6.35
C GLU A 59 -2.30 -9.24 -4.85
N ILE A 60 -1.28 -8.53 -4.35
CA ILE A 60 -1.07 -8.41 -2.90
C ILE A 60 -1.79 -7.13 -2.47
N ASP A 61 -2.87 -7.28 -1.70
CA ASP A 61 -3.56 -6.13 -1.10
C ASP A 61 -2.75 -5.58 0.08
N VAL A 62 -1.72 -4.81 -0.27
CA VAL A 62 -0.83 -4.16 0.68
C VAL A 62 -1.62 -3.18 1.57
N ALA A 63 -2.66 -2.53 1.03
CA ALA A 63 -3.48 -1.58 1.77
C ALA A 63 -4.28 -2.27 2.88
N ALA A 64 -4.97 -3.37 2.56
CA ALA A 64 -5.65 -4.19 3.57
C ALA A 64 -4.67 -4.73 4.63
N GLY A 65 -3.48 -5.17 4.20
CA GLY A 65 -2.42 -5.57 5.12
C GLY A 65 -2.05 -4.47 6.13
N PHE A 66 -1.86 -3.24 5.65
CA PHE A 66 -1.57 -2.09 6.50
C PHE A 66 -2.73 -1.73 7.43
N TYR A 67 -3.99 -1.80 6.97
CA TYR A 67 -5.15 -1.53 7.82
C TYR A 67 -5.27 -2.54 8.97
N VAL A 68 -5.03 -3.83 8.70
CA VAL A 68 -5.05 -4.87 9.73
C VAL A 68 -3.92 -4.67 10.75
N LEU A 69 -2.70 -4.37 10.27
CA LEU A 69 -1.55 -4.11 11.15
C LEU A 69 -1.78 -2.87 12.03
N PHE A 70 -2.29 -1.79 11.43
CA PHE A 70 -2.60 -0.57 12.15
C PHE A 70 -3.71 -0.77 13.19
N GLY A 71 -4.81 -1.43 12.79
CA GLY A 71 -5.95 -1.70 13.67
C GLY A 71 -5.57 -2.57 14.86
N SER A 72 -4.80 -3.65 14.63
CA SER A 72 -4.30 -4.51 15.71
C SER A 72 -3.34 -3.77 16.66
N GLY A 73 -2.42 -2.96 16.11
CA GLY A 73 -1.51 -2.14 16.92
C GLY A 73 -2.24 -1.12 17.80
N LEU A 74 -3.26 -0.44 17.26
CA LEU A 74 -4.07 0.52 17.99
C LEU A 74 -4.87 -0.17 19.11
N MET A 75 -5.47 -1.32 18.81
CA MET A 75 -6.23 -2.11 19.79
C MET A 75 -5.35 -2.59 20.94
N LEU A 76 -4.17 -3.16 20.65
CA LEU A 76 -3.20 -3.56 21.66
C LEU A 76 -2.71 -2.37 22.50
N SER A 77 -2.45 -1.23 21.87
CA SER A 77 -2.07 0.01 22.56
C SER A 77 -3.16 0.47 23.53
N PHE A 78 -4.43 0.42 23.12
CA PHE A 78 -5.56 0.80 23.95
C PHE A 78 -5.74 -0.15 25.14
N ILE A 79 -5.63 -1.47 24.92
CA ILE A 79 -5.63 -2.47 26.01
C ILE A 79 -4.51 -2.18 27.00
N LEU A 80 -3.29 -1.95 26.50
CA LEU A 80 -2.14 -1.68 27.35
C LEU A 80 -2.33 -0.38 28.16
N ALA A 81 -2.86 0.67 27.54
CA ALA A 81 -3.16 1.92 28.22
C ALA A 81 -4.19 1.72 29.34
N ILE A 82 -5.26 0.95 29.10
CA ILE A 82 -6.24 0.59 30.14
C ILE A 82 -5.58 -0.22 31.25
N TYR A 83 -4.74 -1.18 30.90
CA TYR A 83 -4.06 -2.04 31.87
C TYR A 83 -3.11 -1.24 32.78
N VAL A 84 -2.32 -0.33 32.20
CA VAL A 84 -1.46 0.60 32.93
C VAL A 84 -2.28 1.54 33.81
N LEU A 85 -3.41 2.05 33.31
CA LEU A 85 -4.31 2.90 34.08
C LEU A 85 -4.91 2.15 35.27
N GLN A 86 -5.37 0.91 35.07
CA GLN A 86 -5.87 0.05 36.14
C GLN A 86 -4.79 -0.25 37.18
N SER A 87 -3.58 -0.60 36.74
CA SER A 87 -2.43 -0.88 37.62
C SER A 87 -2.00 0.34 38.43
N SER A 88 -2.12 1.54 37.87
CA SER A 88 -1.71 2.79 38.52
C SER A 88 -2.80 3.42 39.39
N ARG A 89 -4.02 2.87 39.44
CA ARG A 89 -5.14 3.45 40.22
C ARG A 89 -4.78 3.75 41.67
N ASP A 90 -4.16 2.81 42.38
CA ASP A 90 -3.79 3.01 43.78
C ASP A 90 -2.71 4.08 43.96
N LYS A 91 -1.77 4.18 43.00
CA LYS A 91 -0.72 5.21 43.00
C LYS A 91 -1.32 6.59 42.73
N LEU A 92 -2.23 6.69 41.76
CA LEU A 92 -2.95 7.92 41.43
C LEU A 92 -3.86 8.35 42.59
N ALA A 93 -4.54 7.41 43.25
CA ALA A 93 -5.39 7.71 44.40
C ALA A 93 -4.57 8.26 45.59
N ARG A 94 -3.39 7.69 45.86
CA ARG A 94 -2.46 8.25 46.86
C ARG A 94 -1.97 9.63 46.48
N PHE A 95 -1.54 9.82 45.24
CA PHE A 95 -1.07 11.11 44.74
C PHE A 95 -2.14 12.21 44.84
N VAL A 96 -3.39 11.92 44.47
CA VAL A 96 -4.51 12.86 44.62
C VAL A 96 -4.76 13.17 46.10
N ARG A 97 -4.73 12.16 46.97
CA ARG A 97 -4.94 12.38 48.41
C ARG A 97 -3.83 13.25 49.01
N GLU A 98 -2.57 13.02 48.64
CA GLU A 98 -1.42 13.82 49.10
C GLU A 98 -1.49 15.26 48.56
N THR A 99 -1.79 15.44 47.27
CA THR A 99 -1.95 16.77 46.66
C THR A 99 -3.11 17.56 47.28
N VAL A 100 -4.25 16.89 47.52
CA VAL A 100 -5.41 17.52 48.16
C VAL A 100 -5.11 17.84 49.62
N ALA A 101 -4.43 16.93 50.35
CA ALA A 101 -4.01 17.17 51.72
C ALA A 101 -3.07 18.38 51.83
N GLU A 102 -2.08 18.50 50.95
CA GLU A 102 -1.21 19.68 50.86
C GLU A 102 -1.98 20.96 50.52
N SER A 103 -2.95 20.91 49.61
CA SER A 103 -3.79 22.07 49.25
C SER A 103 -4.77 22.50 50.35
N SER A 104 -5.09 21.59 51.27
CA SER A 104 -6.05 21.80 52.36
C SER A 104 -5.42 22.30 53.66
N LEU A 105 -4.09 22.48 53.70
CA LEU A 105 -3.44 23.25 54.76
C LEU A 105 -3.79 24.74 54.54
N PRO A 106 -4.66 25.34 55.38
CA PRO A 106 -4.87 26.78 55.34
C PRO A 106 -3.55 27.41 55.75
N GLY A 107 -3.09 28.41 54.98
CA GLY A 107 -1.86 29.15 55.22
C GLY A 107 -1.53 29.28 56.70
N GLU A 108 -0.46 28.62 57.11
CA GLU A 108 0.07 28.72 58.45
C GLU A 108 0.58 30.15 58.61
N GLY A 109 -0.24 30.96 59.28
CA GLY A 109 0.10 32.17 59.99
C GLY A 109 0.97 33.18 59.26
N LEU A 110 0.34 34.28 58.84
CA LEU A 110 0.92 35.62 58.88
C LEU A 110 2.11 35.69 59.84
N ALA A 111 3.29 35.97 59.30
CA ALA A 111 4.43 36.44 60.05
C ALA A 111 3.99 37.64 60.91
N LYS A 112 3.82 37.42 62.21
CA LYS A 112 3.60 38.48 63.17
C LYS A 112 4.96 39.04 63.59
N VAL A 113 5.15 40.29 63.23
CA VAL A 113 6.21 41.21 63.67
C VAL A 113 6.11 41.39 65.19
N GLU A 114 7.19 41.09 65.91
CA GLU A 114 7.76 41.91 67.00
C GLU A 114 9.20 41.45 67.31
#